data_AF-A0A2T2WMG9-F1
#
_entry.id   AF-A0A2T2WMG9-F1
#
_cell.length_a   1.000
_cell.length_b   1.000
_cell.length_c   1.000
_cell.angle_alpha   90.00
_cell.angle_beta   90.00
_cell.angle_gamma   90.00
#
_symmetry.space_group_name_H-M   'P 1'
#
loop_
_entity.id
_entity.type
_entity.pdbx_description
1 polymer ?
#
loop_
_entity_poly.entity_id
_entity_poly.type
_entity_poly.pdbx_seq_one_letter_code
_entity_poly.pdbx_strand_id
1 'polypeptide(L)'
;MKYRQLIDRMLRYGIIGVSGVGVNLGVLTILHHLWPLQATLTYVIAVEASIISNYVLNAWFTFKARVHFAGLMRYNVVSAGGLIVQTAIYKLLLLQHLNYIVADLIAIPFGTIIGFILSNVWVFRGREGSSSHDQVNNPVTGAPASPPGRPGGRR
;
A
#
# COMPACT_ATOMS: atom_id res chain seq x y z
N MET A 1 -16.31 -7.15 -16.03
CA MET A 1 -14.83 -7.18 -15.93
C MET A 1 -14.27 -6.51 -14.66
N LYS A 2 -14.86 -5.40 -14.16
CA LYS A 2 -14.42 -4.67 -12.96
C LYS A 2 -14.25 -5.52 -11.69
N TYR A 3 -15.17 -6.47 -11.45
CA TYR A 3 -15.09 -7.38 -10.29
C TYR A 3 -13.86 -8.30 -10.31
N ARG A 4 -13.43 -8.78 -11.49
CA ARG A 4 -12.23 -9.64 -11.61
C ARG A 4 -10.97 -8.90 -11.18
N GLN A 5 -10.84 -7.62 -11.53
CA GLN A 5 -9.71 -6.79 -11.13
C GLN A 5 -9.70 -6.53 -9.62
N LEU A 6 -10.86 -6.31 -9.00
CA LEU A 6 -10.96 -6.14 -7.55
C LEU A 6 -10.56 -7.41 -6.80
N ILE A 7 -11.01 -8.58 -7.27
CA ILE A 7 -10.66 -9.87 -6.66
C ILE A 7 -9.16 -10.15 -6.79
N ASP A 8 -8.57 -9.94 -7.97
CA ASP A 8 -7.12 -10.10 -8.18
C ASP A 8 -6.31 -9.18 -7.26
N ARG A 9 -6.70 -7.90 -7.14
CA ARG A 9 -6.07 -6.96 -6.20
C ARG A 9 -6.21 -7.40 -4.75
N MET A 10 -7.38 -7.89 -4.35
CA MET A 10 -7.63 -8.39 -2.99
C MET A 10 -6.75 -9.61 -2.68
N LEU A 11 -6.62 -10.54 -3.61
CA LEU A 11 -5.74 -11.72 -3.44
C LEU A 11 -4.27 -11.31 -3.31
N ARG A 12 -3.78 -10.42 -4.18
CA ARG A 12 -2.40 -9.91 -4.09
C ARG A 12 -2.15 -9.16 -2.79
N TYR A 13 -3.12 -8.35 -2.35
CA TYR A 13 -3.06 -7.66 -1.06
C TYR A 13 -2.93 -8.64 0.10
N GLY A 14 -3.75 -9.70 0.10
CA GLY A 14 -3.68 -10.77 1.11
C GLY A 14 -2.33 -11.50 1.10
N ILE A 15 -1.82 -11.89 -0.07
CA ILE A 15 -0.52 -12.56 -0.21
C ILE A 15 0.61 -11.68 0.33
N ILE A 16 0.62 -10.39 -0.02
CA ILE A 16 1.60 -9.44 0.52
C ILE A 16 1.44 -9.31 2.03
N GLY A 17 0.21 -9.24 2.54
CA GLY A 17 -0.07 -9.25 3.98
C GLY A 17 0.58 -10.43 4.70
N VAL A 18 0.44 -11.65 4.15
CA VAL A 18 1.09 -12.86 4.68
C VAL A 18 2.61 -12.75 4.61
N SER A 19 3.17 -12.23 3.51
CA SER A 19 4.62 -12.01 3.41
C SER A 19 5.14 -11.03 4.47
N GLY A 20 4.33 -10.02 4.84
CA GLY A 20 4.64 -9.09 5.92
C GLY A 20 4.73 -9.74 7.29
N VAL A 21 3.96 -10.82 7.54
CA VAL A 21 4.12 -11.64 8.76
C VAL A 21 5.49 -12.30 8.76
N GLY A 22 5.94 -12.84 7.63
CA GLY A 22 7.29 -13.39 7.47
C GLY A 22 8.38 -12.34 7.72
N VAL A 23 8.23 -11.13 7.18
CA VAL A 23 9.16 -10.01 7.43
C VAL A 23 9.17 -9.64 8.92
N ASN A 24 8.00 -9.51 9.55
CA ASN A 24 7.89 -9.19 10.97
C ASN A 24 8.65 -10.22 11.83
N LEU A 25 8.37 -11.51 11.62
CA LEU A 25 9.02 -12.59 12.36
C LEU A 25 10.52 -12.65 12.10
N GLY A 26 10.96 -12.48 10.85
CA GLY A 26 12.38 -12.47 10.50
C GLY A 26 13.14 -11.32 11.17
N VAL A 27 12.62 -10.09 11.06
CA VAL A 27 13.23 -8.91 11.68
C VAL A 27 13.23 -9.06 13.21
N LEU A 28 12.10 -9.47 13.80
CA LEU A 28 11.99 -9.68 15.24
C LEU A 28 13.01 -10.71 15.73
N THR A 29 13.15 -11.84 15.03
CA THR A 29 14.08 -12.91 15.39
C THR A 29 15.52 -12.42 15.36
N ILE A 30 15.91 -11.72 14.29
CA ILE A 30 17.27 -11.17 14.15
C ILE A 30 17.54 -10.15 15.26
N LEU A 31 16.64 -9.19 15.46
CA LEU A 31 16.84 -8.11 16.43
C LEU A 31 16.82 -8.62 17.87
N HIS A 32 15.95 -9.56 18.21
CA HIS A 32 15.90 -10.15 19.54
C HIS A 32 17.15 -11.01 19.83
N HIS A 33 17.77 -11.59 18.80
CA HIS A 33 19.06 -12.26 18.96
C HIS A 33 20.20 -11.27 19.25
N LEU A 34 20.18 -10.08 18.63
CA LEU A 34 21.20 -9.04 18.80
C LEU A 34 21.01 -8.20 20.09
N TRP A 35 19.76 -7.92 20.45
CA TRP A 35 19.39 -7.08 21.60
C TRP A 35 18.31 -7.75 22.48
N PRO A 36 18.63 -8.87 23.14
CA PRO A 36 17.64 -9.66 23.90
C PRO A 36 17.02 -8.91 25.07
N LEU A 37 17.68 -7.88 25.61
CA LEU A 37 17.18 -7.08 26.73
C LEU A 37 16.16 -6.00 26.32
N GLN A 38 15.89 -5.85 25.02
CA GLN A 38 15.09 -4.75 24.46
C GLN A 38 13.84 -5.23 23.72
N ALA A 39 13.15 -6.24 24.26
CA ALA A 39 12.02 -6.93 23.60
C ALA A 39 10.96 -5.97 23.01
N THR A 40 10.58 -4.93 23.74
CA THR A 40 9.61 -3.93 23.27
C THR A 40 10.13 -3.15 22.06
N LEU A 41 11.39 -2.69 22.10
CA LEU A 41 11.98 -1.93 21.00
C LEU A 41 12.13 -2.80 19.76
N THR A 42 12.61 -4.04 19.92
CA THR A 42 12.76 -4.99 18.80
C THR A 42 11.41 -5.33 18.16
N TYR A 43 10.36 -5.45 18.97
CA TYR A 43 8.99 -5.66 18.50
C TYR A 43 8.47 -4.48 17.68
N VAL A 44 8.62 -3.25 18.19
CA VAL A 44 8.19 -2.04 17.47
C VAL A 44 8.91 -1.93 16.13
N ILE A 45 10.23 -2.11 16.10
CA ILE A 45 11.00 -2.04 14.85
C ILE A 45 10.55 -3.13 13.85
N ALA A 46 10.28 -4.35 14.32
CA ALA A 46 9.79 -5.42 13.47
C ALA A 46 8.38 -5.13 12.89
N VAL A 47 7.50 -4.52 13.68
CA VAL A 47 6.16 -4.10 13.22
C VAL A 47 6.29 -3.01 12.15
N GLU A 48 7.08 -1.97 12.41
CA GLU A 48 7.32 -0.90 11.44
C GLU A 48 7.94 -1.42 10.14
N ALA A 49 8.95 -2.30 10.23
CA ALA A 49 9.56 -2.92 9.06
C ALA A 49 8.56 -3.72 8.22
N SER A 50 7.65 -4.45 8.87
CA SER A 50 6.56 -5.17 8.21
C SER A 50 5.57 -4.24 7.53
N ILE A 51 5.15 -3.15 8.19
CA ILE A 51 4.22 -2.16 7.61
C ILE A 51 4.85 -1.47 6.38
N ILE A 52 6.12 -1.06 6.48
CA ILE A 52 6.84 -0.43 5.37
C ILE A 52 6.96 -1.40 4.20
N SER A 53 7.37 -2.65 4.46
CA SER A 53 7.46 -3.70 3.43
C SER A 53 6.12 -3.92 2.74
N ASN A 54 5.05 -4.07 3.52
CA ASN A 54 3.70 -4.27 2.99
C ASN A 54 3.21 -3.07 2.17
N TYR A 55 3.50 -1.84 2.60
CA TYR A 55 3.17 -0.63 1.84
C TYR A 55 3.89 -0.60 0.49
N VAL A 56 5.21 -0.80 0.50
CA VAL A 56 6.05 -0.75 -0.70
C VAL A 56 5.64 -1.83 -1.70
N LEU A 57 5.48 -3.08 -1.24
CA LEU A 57 5.05 -4.18 -2.08
C LEU A 57 3.65 -3.96 -2.64
N ASN A 58 2.69 -3.48 -1.83
CA ASN A 58 1.35 -3.19 -2.33
C ASN A 58 1.35 -2.03 -3.34
N ALA A 59 2.16 -0.99 -3.11
CA ALA A 59 2.32 0.10 -4.07
C ALA A 59 2.83 -0.41 -5.42
N TRP A 60 3.93 -1.18 -5.43
CA TRP A 60 4.56 -1.63 -6.68
C TRP A 60 3.86 -2.80 -7.37
N PHE A 61 3.28 -3.73 -6.61
CA PHE A 61 2.76 -4.97 -7.16
C PHE A 61 1.23 -4.99 -7.30
N THR A 62 0.50 -4.59 -6.25
CA THR A 62 -0.97 -4.65 -6.20
C THR A 62 -1.61 -3.46 -6.92
N PHE A 63 -1.19 -2.25 -6.59
CA PHE A 63 -1.86 -1.02 -7.04
C PHE A 63 -1.11 -0.29 -8.16
N LYS A 64 0.13 -0.70 -8.49
CA LYS A 64 0.97 -0.07 -9.52
C LYS A 64 1.12 1.45 -9.32
N ALA A 65 1.26 1.86 -8.06
CA ALA A 65 1.41 3.23 -7.61
C ALA A 65 2.85 3.54 -7.18
N ARG A 66 3.20 4.83 -7.16
CA ARG A 66 4.49 5.30 -6.62
C ARG A 66 4.48 5.32 -5.08
N VAL A 67 5.65 5.04 -4.50
CA VAL A 67 5.88 5.08 -3.05
C VAL A 67 6.12 6.52 -2.61
N HIS A 68 5.38 6.96 -1.60
CA HIS A 68 5.51 8.30 -1.03
C HIS A 68 5.28 8.26 0.48
N PHE A 69 5.94 9.18 1.21
CA PHE A 69 5.79 9.27 2.67
C PHE A 69 4.34 9.50 3.10
N ALA A 70 3.61 10.41 2.44
CA ALA A 70 2.19 10.64 2.73
C ALA A 70 1.33 9.39 2.50
N GLY A 71 1.69 8.54 1.54
CA GLY A 71 1.01 7.27 1.30
C GLY A 71 1.31 6.26 2.41
N LEU A 72 2.57 6.19 2.87
CA LEU A 72 2.97 5.36 4.01
C LEU A 72 2.23 5.75 5.29
N MET A 73 2.07 7.05 5.57
CA MET A 73 1.32 7.52 6.74
C MET A 73 -0.16 7.12 6.67
N ARG A 74 -0.79 7.26 5.50
CA ARG A 74 -2.17 6.77 5.30
C ARG A 74 -2.26 5.26 5.46
N TYR A 75 -1.26 4.52 4.96
CA TYR A 75 -1.22 3.07 5.08
C TYR A 75 -1.09 2.62 6.54
N ASN A 76 -0.27 3.31 7.35
CA ASN A 76 -0.20 3.09 8.80
C ASN A 76 -1.56 3.25 9.48
N VAL A 77 -2.30 4.32 9.16
CA VAL A 77 -3.67 4.53 9.67
C VAL A 77 -4.60 3.38 9.27
N VAL A 78 -4.49 2.92 8.02
CA VAL A 78 -5.29 1.78 7.54
C VAL A 78 -4.92 0.48 8.24
N SER A 79 -3.63 0.20 8.46
CA SER A 79 -3.15 -0.95 9.22
C SER A 79 -3.64 -0.93 10.66
N ALA A 80 -3.57 0.22 11.32
CA ALA A 80 -4.09 0.40 12.69
C ALA A 80 -5.62 0.19 12.74
N GLY A 81 -6.37 0.75 11.80
CA GLY A 81 -7.81 0.54 11.69
C GLY A 81 -8.19 -0.92 11.46
N GLY A 82 -7.45 -1.61 10.57
CA GLY A 82 -7.63 -3.05 10.33
C GLY A 82 -7.37 -3.89 11.58
N LEU A 83 -6.32 -3.56 12.35
CA LEU A 83 -6.01 -4.22 13.62
C LEU A 83 -7.10 -3.99 14.68
N ILE A 84 -7.67 -2.78 14.75
CA ILE A 84 -8.80 -2.48 15.65
C ILE A 84 -10.01 -3.36 15.32
N VAL A 85 -10.37 -3.45 14.03
CA VAL A 85 -11.50 -4.29 13.58
C VAL A 85 -11.24 -5.76 13.87
N GLN A 86 -10.05 -6.28 13.54
CA GLN A 86 -9.64 -7.64 13.85
C GLN A 86 -9.76 -7.91 15.36
N THR A 87 -9.19 -7.03 16.19
CA THR A 87 -9.22 -7.17 17.65
C THR A 87 -10.63 -7.14 18.21
N ALA A 88 -11.52 -6.27 17.68
CA ALA A 88 -12.91 -6.20 18.12
C ALA A 88 -13.67 -7.50 17.83
N ILE A 89 -13.49 -8.06 16.63
CA ILE A 89 -14.12 -9.33 16.24
C ILE A 89 -13.54 -10.49 17.05
N TYR A 90 -12.23 -10.55 17.20
CA TYR A 90 -11.56 -11.55 18.04
C TYR A 90 -12.15 -11.55 19.47
N LYS A 91 -12.22 -10.37 20.11
CA LYS A 91 -12.79 -10.23 21.46
C LYS A 91 -14.26 -10.65 21.52
N LEU A 92 -15.07 -10.28 20.51
CA LEU A 92 -16.46 -10.70 20.45
C LEU A 92 -16.60 -12.22 20.39
N LEU A 93 -15.76 -12.90 19.60
CA LEU A 93 -15.77 -14.36 19.49
C LEU A 93 -15.29 -15.04 20.78
N LEU A 94 -14.33 -14.45 21.50
CA LEU A 94 -13.93 -14.95 22.83
C LEU A 94 -15.08 -14.89 23.84
N LEU A 95 -15.94 -13.86 23.78
CA LEU A 95 -17.13 -13.76 24.63
C LEU A 95 -18.15 -14.87 24.34
N GLN A 96 -18.09 -15.48 23.15
CA GLN A 96 -18.90 -16.65 22.78
C GLN A 96 -18.21 -17.98 23.14
N HIS A 97 -17.14 -17.93 23.95
CA HIS A 97 -16.33 -19.09 24.35
C HIS A 97 -15.67 -19.85 23.20
N LEU A 98 -15.46 -19.20 22.04
CA LEU A 98 -14.65 -19.81 20.98
C LEU A 98 -13.19 -19.94 21.43
N ASN A 99 -12.54 -21.00 20.96
CA ASN A 99 -11.10 -21.16 21.13
C ASN A 99 -10.36 -19.96 20.51
N TYR A 100 -9.34 -19.45 21.21
CA TYR A 100 -8.62 -18.25 20.79
C TYR A 100 -7.97 -18.36 19.41
N ILE A 101 -7.47 -19.54 19.02
CA ILE A 101 -6.90 -19.77 17.68
C ILE A 101 -8.01 -19.65 16.63
N VAL A 102 -9.15 -20.29 16.87
CA VAL A 102 -10.30 -20.24 15.95
C VAL A 102 -10.85 -18.82 15.85
N ALA A 103 -10.96 -18.11 16.98
CA ALA A 103 -11.41 -16.72 17.01
C ALA A 103 -10.48 -15.81 16.20
N ASP A 104 -9.16 -15.96 16.34
CA ASP A 104 -8.19 -15.15 15.61
C ASP A 104 -8.20 -15.47 14.11
N LEU A 105 -8.25 -16.76 13.74
CA LEU A 105 -8.38 -17.20 12.34
C LEU A 105 -9.63 -16.62 11.65
N ILE A 106 -10.74 -16.49 12.38
CA ILE A 106 -11.96 -15.86 11.86
C ILE A 106 -11.80 -14.34 11.78
N ALA A 107 -11.14 -13.70 12.75
CA ALA A 107 -10.98 -12.26 12.82
C ALA A 107 -10.03 -11.69 11.74
N ILE A 108 -8.95 -12.40 11.40
CA ILE A 108 -7.93 -11.96 10.44
C ILE A 108 -8.51 -11.54 9.08
N PRO A 109 -9.39 -12.33 8.43
CA PRO A 109 -10.05 -11.94 7.19
C PRO A 109 -10.77 -10.60 7.26
N PHE A 110 -11.49 -10.30 8.34
CA PHE A 110 -12.24 -9.04 8.45
C PHE A 110 -11.33 -7.82 8.55
N GLY A 111 -10.29 -7.88 9.39
CA GLY A 111 -9.28 -6.82 9.45
C GLY A 111 -8.59 -6.61 8.10
N THR A 112 -8.28 -7.71 7.41
CA THR A 112 -7.67 -7.69 6.07
C THR A 112 -8.59 -7.07 5.02
N ILE A 113 -9.89 -7.42 5.02
CA ILE A 113 -10.89 -6.88 4.08
C ILE A 113 -11.05 -5.38 4.28
N ILE A 114 -11.21 -4.91 5.52
CA ILE A 114 -11.31 -3.48 5.82
C ILE A 114 -10.03 -2.75 5.41
N GLY A 115 -8.86 -3.33 5.73
CA GLY A 115 -7.57 -2.80 5.31
C GLY A 115 -7.43 -2.69 3.79
N PHE A 116 -7.87 -3.71 3.05
CA PHE A 116 -7.88 -3.69 1.59
C PHE A 116 -8.81 -2.61 1.03
N ILE A 117 -10.05 -2.54 1.52
CA ILE A 117 -11.03 -1.55 1.05
C ILE A 117 -10.48 -0.15 1.23
N LEU A 118 -10.01 0.19 2.44
CA LEU A 118 -9.44 1.51 2.74
C LEU A 118 -8.18 1.80 1.92
N SER A 119 -7.31 0.81 1.73
CA SER A 119 -6.14 0.95 0.86
C SER A 119 -6.52 1.29 -0.58
N ASN A 120 -7.47 0.54 -1.14
CA ASN A 120 -7.94 0.69 -2.52
C ASN A 120 -8.67 2.02 -2.74
N VAL A 121 -9.48 2.48 -1.78
CA VAL A 121 -10.32 3.69 -1.93
C VAL A 121 -9.68 4.97 -1.41
N TRP A 122 -8.65 4.91 -0.57
CA TRP A 122 -8.10 6.12 0.08
C TRP A 122 -6.58 6.26 -0.01
N VAL A 123 -5.83 5.17 0.18
CA VAL A 123 -4.36 5.22 0.12
C VAL A 123 -3.89 5.39 -1.33
N PHE A 124 -4.38 4.53 -2.22
CA PHE A 124 -3.90 4.43 -3.60
C PHE A 124 -4.81 5.09 -4.65
N ARG A 125 -5.99 5.59 -4.25
CA ARG A 125 -6.92 6.25 -5.17
C ARG A 125 -6.27 7.48 -5.83
N GLY A 126 -6.35 7.55 -7.16
CA GLY A 126 -5.84 8.66 -7.96
C GLY A 126 -4.32 8.66 -8.20
N ARG A 127 -3.59 7.64 -7.73
CA ARG A 127 -2.13 7.51 -7.92
C ARG A 127 -1.73 6.46 -8.96
N GLU A 128 -2.71 5.76 -9.52
CA GLU A 128 -2.51 4.65 -10.46
C GLU A 128 -2.31 5.10 -11.93
N GLY A 129 -1.98 6.37 -12.23
CA GLY A 129 -2.08 6.85 -13.62
C GLY A 129 -1.41 8.16 -14.02
N SER A 130 -0.45 8.72 -13.28
CA SER A 130 0.25 9.95 -13.71
C SER A 130 1.47 9.69 -14.62
N SER A 131 1.46 8.65 -15.47
CA SER A 131 2.65 8.33 -16.30
C SER A 131 2.37 7.95 -17.75
N SER A 132 1.14 8.15 -18.27
CA SER A 132 0.87 7.89 -19.70
C SER A 132 0.03 8.94 -20.42
N HIS A 133 -0.59 9.91 -19.73
CA HIS A 133 -1.45 10.90 -20.37
C HIS A 133 -0.90 12.34 -20.43
N ASP A 134 0.18 12.67 -19.70
CA ASP A 134 0.72 14.04 -19.67
C ASP A 134 1.84 14.30 -20.70
N GLN A 135 2.43 13.27 -21.32
CA GLN A 135 3.48 13.48 -22.33
C GLN A 135 2.96 13.65 -23.76
N VAL A 136 1.72 13.24 -24.06
CA VAL A 136 1.14 13.42 -25.41
C VAL A 136 0.59 14.83 -25.62
N ASN A 137 0.33 15.58 -24.54
CA ASN A 137 -0.35 16.88 -24.62
C ASN A 137 0.52 18.08 -24.22
N ASN A 138 1.84 17.91 -24.19
CA ASN A 138 2.77 19.03 -24.09
C ASN A 138 3.35 19.32 -25.48
N PRO A 139 2.70 20.16 -26.32
CA PRO A 139 3.39 20.72 -27.45
C PRO A 139 4.50 21.59 -26.86
N VAL A 140 5.74 21.14 -27.01
CA VAL A 140 6.93 21.94 -26.69
C VAL A 140 6.76 23.28 -27.41
N THR A 141 6.40 24.30 -26.64
CA THR A 141 6.38 25.69 -27.05
C THR A 141 7.82 26.12 -27.32
N GLY A 142 8.20 26.06 -28.58
CA GLY A 142 9.49 26.50 -29.08
C GLY A 142 9.37 27.07 -30.50
N ALA A 143 8.66 28.20 -30.61
CA ALA A 143 8.65 29.20 -31.69
C ALA A 143 8.40 28.74 -33.16
N PRO A 144 7.41 29.34 -33.88
CA PRO A 144 7.41 29.26 -35.34
C PRO A 144 8.59 30.08 -35.91
N ALA A 145 9.41 29.43 -36.74
CA ALA A 145 10.42 30.10 -37.55
C ALA A 145 9.77 31.24 -38.36
N SER A 146 10.44 32.39 -38.39
CA SER A 146 10.01 33.61 -39.08
C SER A 146 9.66 33.36 -40.55
N PRO A 147 8.72 34.14 -41.14
CA PRO A 147 8.28 33.90 -42.51
C PRO A 147 9.37 34.26 -43.54
N PRO A 148 9.36 33.62 -44.73
CA PRO A 148 10.33 33.92 -45.78
C PRO A 148 10.09 35.33 -46.31
N GLY A 149 11.16 36.14 -46.33
CA GLY A 149 11.16 37.47 -46.95
C GLY A 149 10.73 37.40 -48.41
N ARG A 150 9.72 38.20 -48.78
CA ARG A 150 9.27 38.32 -50.17
C ARG A 150 10.37 38.97 -51.03
N PRO A 151 10.62 38.46 -52.25
CA PRO A 151 11.38 39.19 -53.25
C PRO A 151 10.45 40.14 -54.02
N GLY A 152 10.86 41.39 -54.19
CA GLY A 152 10.26 42.24 -55.22
C GLY A 152 10.44 43.75 -55.03
N GLY A 153 11.13 44.38 -55.99
CA GLY A 153 10.90 45.80 -56.27
C GLY A 153 12.11 46.56 -56.81
N ARG A 154 12.29 46.58 -58.13
CA ARG A 154 13.14 47.51 -58.89
C ARG A 154 12.88 48.97 -58.50
N ARG A 155 13.93 49.78 -58.45
CA ARG A 155 14.14 50.95 -59.33
C ARG A 155 15.64 51.15 -59.56
#